data_AF-A0A377YZ79-F1
#
_entry.id   AF-A0A377YZ79-F1
#
_cell.length_a   1.000
_cell.length_b   1.000
_cell.length_c   1.000
_cell.angle_alpha   90.00
_cell.angle_beta   90.00
_cell.angle_gamma   90.00
#
_symmetry.space_group_name_H-M   'P 1'
#
loop_
_entity.id
_entity.type
_entity.pdbx_description
1 polymer ?
#
loop_
_entity_poly.entity_id
_entity_poly.type
_entity_poly.pdbx_seq_one_letter_code
_entity_poly.pdbx_strand_id
1 'polypeptide(L)' 'MFSTAEDNQSAVTIHVLQGERKRASDNKSLGQFNLDGINPAPRGMPQIEVTFDIDADGILPRLRERQKQR' A
#
# COMPACT_ATOMS: atom_id res chain seq x y z
N MET A 1 -3.20 -7.51 -5.67
CA MET A 1 -2.75 -8.02 -4.36
C MET A 1 -1.29 -7.66 -4.22
N PHE A 2 -0.92 -6.95 -3.14
CA PHE A 2 0.46 -6.53 -2.90
C PHE A 2 1.08 -7.38 -1.79
N SER A 3 2.41 -7.45 -1.75
CA SER A 3 3.14 -8.14 -0.69
C SER A 3 4.44 -7.39 -0.39
N THR A 4 5.09 -7.74 0.71
CA THR A 4 6.36 -7.14 1.13
C THR A 4 7.43 -7.35 0.07
N ALA A 5 8.22 -6.31 -0.16
CA ALA A 5 9.35 -6.33 -1.08
C ALA A 5 10.59 -7.00 -0.44
N GLU A 6 10.67 -6.98 0.89
CA GLU A 6 11.79 -7.51 1.68
C GLU A 6 11.32 -8.47 2.78
N ASP A 7 12.23 -9.35 3.21
CA ASP A 7 12.01 -10.24 4.34
C ASP A 7 11.98 -9.44 5.64
N ASN A 8 11.06 -9.78 6.54
CA ASN A 8 10.86 -9.09 7.82
C ASN A 8 10.58 -7.59 7.68
N GLN A 9 10.01 -7.18 6.54
CA GLN A 9 9.61 -5.81 6.32
C GLN A 9 8.49 -5.42 7.30
N SER A 10 8.81 -4.56 8.28
CA SER A 10 7.91 -4.15 9.36
C SER A 10 6.96 -3.01 8.97
N ALA A 11 7.21 -2.36 7.83
CA ALA A 11 6.39 -1.29 7.31
C ALA A 11 6.37 -1.27 5.78
N VAL A 12 5.20 -0.98 5.21
CA VAL A 12 5.01 -0.81 3.76
C VAL A 12 4.49 0.59 3.48
N THR A 13 5.18 1.27 2.57
CA THR A 13 4.80 2.60 2.12
C THR A 13 4.05 2.51 0.80
N ILE A 14 2.86 3.10 0.75
CA ILE A 14 2.02 3.15 -0.44
C ILE A 14 1.86 4.61 -0.85
N HIS A 15 2.44 4.94 -1.99
CA HIS A 15 2.36 6.28 -2.58
C HIS A 15 1.21 6.32 -3.59
N VAL A 16 0.23 7.18 -3.35
CA VAL A 16 -0.93 7.38 -4.23
C VAL A 16 -0.67 8.59 -5.11
N LEU A 17 -0.72 8.38 -6.42
CA LEU A 17 -0.50 9.42 -7.41
C LEU A 17 -1.68 9.47 -8.38
N GLN A 18 -2.07 10.68 -8.76
CA GLN A 18 -3.09 10.95 -9.77
C GLN A 18 -2.47 11.63 -10.98
N GLY A 19 -2.71 11.06 -12.15
CA GLY A 19 -2.32 11.62 -13.43
C GLY A 19 -2.21 10.55 -14.50
N GLU A 20 -2.20 10.98 -15.76
CA GLU A 20 -2.15 10.09 -16.92
C GLU A 20 -0.71 9.86 -17.43
N ARG A 21 0.30 10.35 -16.69
CA ARG A 21 1.70 10.23 -17.11
C ARG A 21 2.25 8.85 -16.74
N LYS A 22 3.14 8.34 -17.58
CA LYS A 22 3.77 7.01 -17.41
C LYS A 22 4.75 6.92 -16.24
N ARG A 23 5.36 8.03 -15.82
CA ARG A 23 6.31 8.06 -14.70
C ARG A 23 5.62 8.65 -13.48
N ALA A 24 5.79 7.98 -12.34
CA ALA A 24 5.25 8.41 -11.06
C ALA A 24 5.68 9.85 -10.70
N SER A 25 6.95 10.20 -10.95
CA SER A 25 7.50 11.53 -10.69
C SER A 25 6.80 12.67 -11.43
N ASP A 26 6.11 12.37 -12.53
CA ASP A 26 5.41 13.37 -13.35
C ASP A 26 3.91 13.50 -12.99
N ASN A 27 3.41 12.66 -12.07
CA ASN A 27 2.03 12.66 -11.63
C ASN A 27 1.85 13.47 -10.33
N LYS A 28 0.64 13.96 -10.09
CA LYS A 28 0.33 14.69 -8.86
C LYS A 28 0.23 13.70 -7.70
N SER A 29 1.07 13.87 -6.69
CA SER A 29 0.97 13.09 -5.45
C SER A 29 -0.33 13.45 -4.72
N LEU A 30 -1.19 12.46 -4.49
CA LEU A 30 -2.37 12.61 -3.65
C LEU A 30 -2.05 12.40 -2.18
N GLY A 31 -1.08 11.54 -1.87
CA GLY A 31 -0.67 11.27 -0.51
C GLY A 31 0.14 9.99 -0.40
N GLN A 32 0.77 9.81 0.76
CA GLN A 32 1.52 8.62 1.09
C GLN A 32 0.93 8.01 2.36
N PHE A 33 0.76 6.69 2.33
CA PHE A 33 0.22 5.93 3.43
C PHE A 33 1.26 4.93 3.87
N ASN A 34 1.65 5.01 5.13
CA ASN A 34 2.54 4.04 5.73
C ASN A 34 1.67 3.04 6.50
N LEU A 35 1.78 1.77 6.14
CA LEU A 35 1.25 0.66 6.91
C LEU A 35 2.38 0.12 7.77
N ASP A 36 2.37 0.51 9.04
CA ASP A 36 3.23 0.00 10.09
C ASP A 36 2.54 -1.14 10.86
N GLY A 37 3.33 -1.93 11.60
CA GLY A 37 2.82 -3.04 12.40
C GLY A 37 2.75 -4.39 11.68
N ILE A 38 3.45 -4.52 10.54
CA ILE A 38 3.57 -5.79 9.82
C ILE A 38 4.45 -6.73 10.63
N ASN A 39 3.91 -7.89 10.98
CA ASN A 39 4.69 -8.90 11.69
C ASN A 39 5.86 -9.39 10.81
N PRO A 40 7.05 -9.62 11.39
CA PRO A 40 8.18 -10.16 10.66
C PRO A 40 7.81 -11.48 9.99
N ALA A 41 7.84 -11.49 8.66
CA ALA A 41 7.56 -12.66 7.86
C ALA A 41 8.42 -12.63 6.59
N PRO A 42 8.67 -13.80 5.95
CA PRO A 42 9.31 -13.86 4.66
C PRO A 42 8.59 -13.00 3.62
N ARG A 43 9.32 -12.43 2.66
CA ARG A 43 8.72 -11.70 1.53
C ARG A 43 7.69 -12.59 0.84
N GLY A 44 6.57 -12.01 0.43
CA GLY A 44 5.51 -12.77 -0.23
C GLY A 44 4.50 -13.44 0.72
N MET A 45 4.81 -13.61 2.02
CA MET A 45 3.85 -14.16 2.99
C MET A 45 2.78 -13.13 3.41
N PRO A 46 3.15 -11.90 3.85
CA PRO A 46 2.16 -10.88 4.19
C PRO A 46 1.34 -10.52 2.97
N GLN A 47 0.01 -10.70 3.06
CA GLN A 47 -0.90 -10.29 1.99
C GLN A 47 -1.48 -8.94 2.35
N ILE A 48 -1.12 -7.92 1.58
CA ILE A 48 -1.55 -6.55 1.82
C ILE A 48 -2.69 -6.24 0.85
N GLU A 49 -3.86 -6.00 1.43
CA GLU A 49 -5.06 -5.62 0.72
C GLU A 49 -5.19 -4.09 0.81
N VAL A 50 -5.25 -3.48 -0.38
CA VAL A 50 -5.28 -2.02 -0.55
C VAL A 50 -6.63 -1.70 -1.16
N THR A 51 -7.46 -0.95 -0.45
CA THR A 51 -8.77 -0.52 -0.94
C THR A 51 -8.80 0.99 -1.00
N PHE A 52 -9.12 1.53 -2.17
CA PHE A 52 -9.32 2.97 -2.36
C PHE A 52 -10.82 3.20 -2.50
N ASP A 53 -11.41 3.86 -1.51
CA ASP A 53 -12.76 4.38 -1.65
C ASP A 53 -12.69 5.81 -2.20
N ILE A 54 -13.66 6.23 -3.00
CA ILE A 54 -13.70 7.57 -3.60
C ILE A 54 -14.86 8.32 -2.96
N ASP A 55 -14.59 8.93 -1.81
CA ASP A 55 -15.54 9.81 -1.15
C ASP A 55 -15.55 11.21 -1.79
N ALA A 56 -16.49 12.06 -1.36
CA ALA A 56 -16.71 13.41 -1.90
C ALA A 56 -15.47 14.33 -1.90
N ASP A 57 -14.47 14.05 -1.04
CA ASP A 57 -13.18 14.76 -0.98
C ASP A 57 -12.11 14.18 -1.94
N GLY A 58 -12.41 13.09 -2.63
CA GLY A 58 -11.64 12.63 -3.79
C GLY A 58 -10.63 11.50 -3.57
N ILE A 59 -10.66 10.76 -2.45
CA ILE A 59 -10.17 9.36 -2.22
C ILE A 59 -9.93 9.15 -0.71
N LEU A 60 -10.56 8.13 -0.10
CA LEU A 60 -10.19 7.57 1.21
C LEU A 60 -9.47 6.22 1.04
N PRO A 61 -8.14 6.19 1.19
CA PRO A 61 -7.37 4.96 1.13
C PRO A 61 -7.44 4.23 2.46
N ARG A 62 -7.82 2.96 2.40
CA ARG A 62 -7.81 2.03 3.52
C ARG A 62 -6.83 0.90 3.24
N LEU A 63 -5.83 0.79 4.09
CA LEU A 63 -4.85 -0.30 4.05
C LEU A 63 -5.21 -1.35 5.08
N ARG A 64 -5.22 -2.62 4.68
CA ARG A 64 -5.43 -3.75 5.59
C ARG A 64 -4.44 -4.85 5.28
N GLU A 65 -3.69 -5.23 6.31
CA GLU A 65 -2.88 -6.43 6.28
C GLU A 65 -3.72 -7.65 6.60
N ARG A 66 -3.55 -8.72 5.82
CA ARG A 66 -4.10 -10.04 6.10
C ARG A 66 -2.96 -11.04 6.17
N GLN A 67 -2.72 -11.55 7.37
CA GLN A 67 -1.80 -12.65 7.58
C GLN A 67 -2.51 -13.96 7.19
N LYS A 68 -2.08 -14.60 6.10
CA LYS A 68 -2.56 -15.94 5.76
C LYS A 68 -1.84 -16.95 6.65
N GLN A 69 -2.48 -17.29 7.76
CA GLN A 69 -2.08 -18.43 8.59
C GLN A 69 -2.55 -19.73 7.90
N ARG A 70 -1.80 -20.24 6.93
CA ARG A 70 -2.01 -21.59 6.38
C ARG A 70 -0.68 -22.25 6.06
#